data_AF-A0A3S9E3W0-F1
#
_entry.id   AF-A0A3S9E3W0-F1
#
_cell.length_a   1.000
_cell.length_b   1.000
_cell.length_c   1.000
_cell.angle_alpha   90.00
_cell.angle_beta   90.00
_cell.angle_gamma   90.00
#
_symmetry.space_group_name_H-M   'P 1'
#
loop_
_entity.id
_entity.type
_entity.pdbx_description
1 polymer ?
#
loop_
_entity_poly.entity_id
_entity_poly.type
_entity_poly.pdbx_seq_one_letter_code
_entity_poly.pdbx_strand_id
1 'polypeptide(L)'
;MIPVQHIHPMLVHFPIVLIYTLAAIDLVALARGNAVTRRSGAGTISTFVALAAGAFAIGTWFYGGLALDHAEAAGFSSDIAEIHESLGGITAFAFLIWGGVRLALWVRNRELGPVAIAVPVIEIAGAVLVTTTAYYGGLLVYDLGVNVSRAAMGG
;
A
#
# COMPACT_ATOMS: atom_id res chain seq x y z
N MET A 1 26.39 -4.68 1.40
CA MET A 1 25.08 -4.62 2.08
C MET A 1 24.28 -3.48 1.45
N ILE A 2 22.98 -3.66 1.20
CA ILE A 2 22.13 -2.59 0.64
C ILE A 2 21.83 -1.57 1.77
N PRO A 3 22.08 -0.27 1.58
CA PRO A 3 21.72 0.76 2.55
C PRO A 3 20.21 0.78 2.80
N VAL A 4 19.81 0.93 4.07
CA VAL A 4 18.40 0.82 4.51
C VAL A 4 17.47 1.81 3.80
N GLN A 5 17.98 3.02 3.51
CA GLN A 5 17.26 4.08 2.81
C GLN A 5 16.86 3.73 1.37
N HIS A 6 17.48 2.70 0.77
CA HIS A 6 17.13 2.24 -0.58
C HIS A 6 16.12 1.09 -0.60
N ILE A 7 15.75 0.55 0.57
CA ILE A 7 14.76 -0.54 0.65
C ILE A 7 13.34 -0.02 0.42
N HIS A 8 13.00 1.15 0.97
CA HIS A 8 11.66 1.74 0.81
C HIS A 8 11.25 1.92 -0.68
N PRO A 9 12.05 2.56 -1.57
CA PRO A 9 11.71 2.66 -2.99
C PRO A 9 11.58 1.32 -3.72
N MET A 10 12.20 0.25 -3.23
CA MET A 10 12.01 -1.09 -3.78
C MET A 10 10.65 -1.67 -3.39
N LEU A 11 10.18 -1.37 -2.17
CA LEU A 11 8.94 -1.93 -1.64
C LEU A 11 7.67 -1.19 -2.09
N VAL A 12 7.72 0.13 -2.35
CA VAL A 12 6.52 0.95 -2.66
C VAL A 12 5.67 0.42 -3.81
N HIS A 13 6.28 -0.26 -4.78
CA HIS A 13 5.58 -0.78 -5.96
C HIS A 13 4.62 -1.93 -5.60
N PHE A 14 4.94 -2.73 -4.59
CA PHE A 14 4.14 -3.88 -4.20
C PHE A 14 2.75 -3.50 -3.69
N PRO A 15 2.57 -2.67 -2.63
CA PRO A 15 1.25 -2.32 -2.14
C PRO A 15 0.43 -1.56 -3.20
N ILE A 16 1.06 -0.75 -4.06
CA ILE A 16 0.40 -0.07 -5.17
C ILE A 16 -0.18 -1.12 -6.14
N VAL A 17 0.67 -1.97 -6.74
CA VAL A 17 0.21 -2.92 -7.75
C VAL A 17 -0.76 -3.94 -7.16
N LEU A 18 -0.54 -4.41 -5.93
CA LEU A 18 -1.38 -5.41 -5.30
C LEU A 18 -2.79 -4.89 -5.02
N ILE A 19 -2.99 -3.65 -4.56
CA ILE A 19 -4.35 -3.14 -4.31
C ILE A 19 -5.13 -2.91 -5.61
N TYR A 20 -4.47 -2.41 -6.65
CA TYR A 20 -5.08 -2.27 -7.98
C TYR A 20 -5.46 -3.63 -8.57
N THR A 21 -4.55 -4.61 -8.44
CA THR A 21 -4.78 -5.99 -8.88
C THR A 21 -5.92 -6.62 -8.09
N LEU A 22 -5.97 -6.41 -6.77
CA LEU A 22 -7.03 -6.92 -5.90
C LEU A 22 -8.40 -6.39 -6.35
N ALA A 23 -8.53 -5.06 -6.52
CA ALA A 23 -9.77 -4.43 -6.97
C ALA A 23 -10.24 -5.00 -8.32
N ALA A 24 -9.31 -5.19 -9.26
CA ALA A 24 -9.62 -5.79 -10.56
C ALA A 24 -10.07 -7.26 -10.45
N ILE A 25 -9.37 -8.06 -9.64
CA ILE A 25 -9.73 -9.46 -9.37
C ILE A 25 -11.14 -9.54 -8.79
N ASP A 26 -11.45 -8.73 -7.78
CA ASP A 26 -12.72 -8.83 -7.06
C ASP A 26 -13.90 -8.31 -7.90
N LEU A 27 -13.70 -7.23 -8.66
CA LEU A 27 -14.68 -6.77 -9.64
C LEU A 27 -15.00 -7.86 -10.67
N VAL A 28 -13.97 -8.47 -11.28
CA VAL A 28 -14.16 -9.50 -12.31
C VAL A 28 -14.75 -10.78 -11.72
N ALA A 29 -14.32 -11.18 -10.53
CA ALA A 29 -14.84 -12.36 -9.85
C ALA A 29 -16.33 -12.20 -9.53
N LEU A 30 -16.72 -11.05 -8.94
CA LEU A 30 -18.11 -10.75 -8.62
C LEU A 30 -18.97 -10.61 -9.89
N ALA A 31 -18.48 -9.95 -10.94
CA ALA A 31 -19.18 -9.85 -12.22
C ALA A 31 -19.45 -11.22 -12.87
N ARG A 32 -18.63 -12.22 -12.57
CA ARG A 32 -18.80 -13.62 -13.00
C ARG A 32 -19.60 -14.48 -12.00
N GLY A 33 -20.17 -13.88 -10.96
CA GLY A 33 -20.94 -14.59 -9.93
C GLY A 33 -20.09 -15.39 -8.93
N ASN A 34 -18.78 -15.14 -8.85
CA ASN A 34 -17.91 -15.83 -7.90
C ASN A 34 -17.87 -15.11 -6.55
N ALA A 35 -17.94 -15.87 -5.46
CA ALA A 35 -17.74 -15.33 -4.12
C ALA A 35 -16.25 -15.11 -3.81
N VAL A 36 -15.92 -13.89 -3.36
CA VAL A 36 -14.55 -13.44 -3.06
C VAL A 36 -14.18 -13.53 -1.57
N THR A 37 -15.16 -13.71 -0.68
CA THR A 37 -14.92 -13.75 0.78
C THR A 37 -14.95 -15.14 1.40
N ARG A 38 -15.30 -16.19 0.63
CA ARG A 38 -15.41 -17.58 1.10
C ARG A 38 -14.22 -18.42 0.60
N ARG A 39 -14.09 -19.66 1.11
CA ARG A 39 -13.06 -20.60 0.66
C ARG A 39 -13.39 -21.17 -0.73
N SER A 40 -13.13 -20.38 -1.75
CA SER A 40 -13.21 -20.73 -3.18
C SER A 40 -11.88 -20.42 -3.86
N GLY A 41 -11.69 -20.80 -5.12
CA GLY A 41 -10.50 -20.39 -5.89
C GLY A 41 -10.34 -18.86 -5.94
N ALA A 42 -11.40 -18.15 -6.36
CA ALA A 42 -11.42 -16.69 -6.41
C ALA A 42 -11.25 -16.05 -5.03
N GLY A 43 -11.96 -16.54 -4.01
CA GLY A 43 -11.88 -15.97 -2.67
C GLY A 43 -10.56 -16.24 -1.95
N THR A 44 -9.91 -17.36 -2.26
CA THR A 44 -8.55 -17.64 -1.77
C THR A 44 -7.54 -16.71 -2.42
N ILE A 45 -7.52 -16.62 -3.75
CA ILE A 45 -6.63 -15.69 -4.47
C ILE A 45 -6.80 -14.27 -3.93
N SER A 46 -8.04 -13.80 -3.86
CA SER A 46 -8.34 -12.45 -3.39
C SER A 46 -7.88 -12.21 -1.95
N THR A 47 -8.18 -13.14 -1.03
CA THR A 47 -7.76 -13.01 0.38
C THR A 47 -6.24 -12.94 0.52
N PHE A 48 -5.50 -13.77 -0.20
CA PHE A 48 -4.04 -13.78 -0.11
C PHE A 48 -3.40 -12.58 -0.81
N VAL A 49 -4.00 -12.04 -1.87
CA VAL A 49 -3.56 -10.77 -2.47
C VAL A 49 -3.79 -9.61 -1.49
N ALA A 50 -4.93 -9.57 -0.78
CA ALA A 50 -5.19 -8.56 0.24
C ALA A 50 -4.20 -8.63 1.41
N LEU A 51 -3.87 -9.84 1.87
CA LEU A 51 -2.84 -10.06 2.90
C LEU A 51 -1.46 -9.61 2.44
N ALA A 52 -1.08 -9.95 1.20
CA ALA A 52 0.18 -9.50 0.62
C ALA A 52 0.24 -7.97 0.53
N ALA A 53 -0.84 -7.32 0.08
CA ALA A 53 -0.92 -5.86 0.02
C ALA A 53 -0.69 -5.23 1.41
N GLY A 54 -1.34 -5.75 2.46
CA GLY A 54 -1.15 -5.30 3.84
C GLY A 54 0.29 -5.52 4.34
N ALA A 55 0.86 -6.71 4.13
CA ALA A 55 2.21 -7.03 4.56
C ALA A 55 3.27 -6.13 3.90
N PHE A 56 3.17 -5.95 2.57
CA PHE A 56 4.07 -5.07 1.84
C PHE A 56 3.87 -3.59 2.18
N ALA A 57 2.64 -3.15 2.48
CA ALA A 57 2.39 -1.77 2.90
C ALA A 57 3.04 -1.48 4.27
N ILE A 58 2.94 -2.40 5.23
CA ILE A 58 3.62 -2.28 6.53
C ILE A 58 5.14 -2.26 6.37
N GLY A 59 5.70 -3.14 5.55
CA GLY A 59 7.12 -3.11 5.22
C GLY A 59 7.53 -1.77 4.60
N THR A 60 6.76 -1.28 3.62
CA THR A 60 7.00 0.00 2.95
C THR A 60 7.01 1.17 3.94
N TRP A 61 6.02 1.25 4.82
CA TRP A 61 5.93 2.30 5.84
C TRP A 61 7.10 2.23 6.82
N PHE A 62 7.42 1.04 7.33
CA PHE A 62 8.53 0.84 8.26
C PHE A 62 9.88 1.29 7.67
N TYR A 63 10.23 0.82 6.47
CA TYR A 63 11.47 1.23 5.81
C TYR A 63 11.43 2.69 5.34
N GLY A 64 10.25 3.27 5.14
CA GLY A 64 10.07 4.69 4.85
C GLY A 64 10.44 5.57 6.03
N GLY A 65 9.99 5.23 7.24
CA GLY A 65 10.37 5.91 8.47
C GLY A 65 11.89 5.87 8.69
N LEU A 66 12.52 4.70 8.54
CA LEU A 66 13.99 4.58 8.66
C LEU A 66 14.74 5.44 7.61
N ALA A 67 14.17 5.60 6.42
CA ALA A 67 14.75 6.45 5.38
C ALA A 67 14.59 7.94 5.72
N LEU A 68 13.47 8.33 6.33
CA LEU A 68 13.21 9.69 6.80
C LEU A 68 14.11 10.06 7.97
N ASP A 69 14.21 9.19 9.00
CA ASP A 69 15.13 9.37 10.14
C ASP A 69 16.56 9.65 9.68
N HIS A 70 17.02 8.93 8.65
CA HIS A 70 18.34 9.12 8.06
C HIS A 70 18.49 10.49 7.38
N ALA A 71 17.46 10.95 6.67
CA ALA A 71 17.45 12.25 6.02
C ALA A 71 17.40 13.39 7.06
N GLU A 72 16.58 13.26 8.10
CA GLU A 72 16.46 14.23 9.19
C GLU A 72 17.76 14.37 9.97
N ALA A 73 18.44 13.25 10.26
CA ALA A 73 19.78 13.25 10.86
C ALA A 73 20.83 13.96 9.98
N ALA A 74 20.58 14.08 8.68
CA ALA A 74 21.40 14.84 7.72
C ALA A 74 20.91 16.29 7.53
N GLY A 75 19.91 16.75 8.31
CA GLY A 75 19.39 18.11 8.31
C GLY A 75 18.19 18.36 7.37
N PHE A 76 17.59 17.33 6.79
CA PHE A 76 16.39 17.46 5.97
C PHE A 76 15.13 17.68 6.84
N SER A 77 14.23 18.56 6.41
CA SER A 77 12.91 18.77 7.01
C SER A 77 11.97 19.35 5.96
N SER A 78 10.71 18.90 5.93
CA SER A 78 9.71 19.35 4.97
C SER A 78 8.29 18.91 5.37
N ASP A 79 7.33 19.83 5.28
CA ASP A 79 5.90 19.52 5.47
C ASP A 79 5.42 18.41 4.51
N ILE A 80 6.00 18.32 3.30
CA ILE A 80 5.68 17.27 2.32
C ILE A 80 6.08 15.89 2.87
N ALA A 81 7.19 15.82 3.61
CA ALA A 81 7.68 14.57 4.19
C ALA A 81 6.76 14.10 5.33
N GLU A 82 6.34 15.02 6.20
CA GLU A 82 5.39 14.73 7.27
C GLU A 82 4.03 14.26 6.73
N ILE A 83 3.52 14.92 5.67
CA ILE A 83 2.28 14.51 4.99
C ILE A 83 2.44 13.12 4.37
N HIS A 84 3.54 12.87 3.66
CA HIS A 84 3.81 11.57 3.05
C HIS A 84 3.94 10.46 4.09
N GLU A 85 4.65 10.70 5.19
CA GLU A 85 4.81 9.74 6.29
C GLU A 85 3.46 9.42 6.94
N SER A 86 2.67 10.44 7.26
CA SER A 86 1.35 10.30 7.85
C SER A 86 0.41 9.49 6.94
N LEU A 87 0.37 9.82 5.65
CA LEU A 87 -0.39 9.08 4.64
C LEU A 87 0.13 7.64 4.47
N GLY A 88 1.45 7.44 4.54
CA GLY A 88 2.11 6.14 4.53
C GLY A 88 1.62 5.26 5.67
N GLY A 89 1.58 5.80 6.89
CA GLY A 89 1.04 5.12 8.07
C GLY A 89 -0.44 4.77 7.90
N ILE A 90 -1.28 5.74 7.51
CA ILE A 90 -2.71 5.53 7.28
C ILE A 90 -2.93 4.42 6.23
N THR A 91 -2.19 4.46 5.12
CA THR A 91 -2.26 3.46 4.05
C THR A 91 -1.88 2.07 4.55
N ALA A 92 -0.75 1.96 5.26
CA ALA A 92 -0.25 0.69 5.75
C ALA A 92 -1.21 0.02 6.74
N PHE A 93 -1.73 0.77 7.71
CA PHE A 93 -2.68 0.23 8.67
C PHE A 93 -4.04 -0.04 8.03
N ALA A 94 -4.52 0.78 7.10
CA ALA A 94 -5.75 0.50 6.36
C ALA A 94 -5.65 -0.83 5.59
N PHE A 95 -4.55 -1.08 4.88
CA PHE A 95 -4.36 -2.32 4.13
C PHE A 95 -4.15 -3.52 5.04
N LEU A 96 -3.45 -3.36 6.16
CA LEU A 96 -3.30 -4.42 7.16
C LEU A 96 -4.65 -4.82 7.75
N ILE A 97 -5.46 -3.85 8.16
CA ILE A 97 -6.81 -4.08 8.70
C ILE A 97 -7.68 -4.73 7.64
N TRP A 98 -7.63 -4.26 6.39
CA TRP A 98 -8.38 -4.85 5.30
C TRP A 98 -7.98 -6.31 5.05
N GLY A 99 -6.69 -6.61 4.94
CA GLY A 99 -6.18 -7.98 4.83
C GLY A 99 -6.63 -8.87 6.00
N GLY A 100 -6.63 -8.34 7.22
CA GLY A 100 -7.15 -9.03 8.41
C GLY A 100 -8.65 -9.33 8.35
N VAL A 101 -9.46 -8.35 7.92
CA VAL A 101 -10.91 -8.53 7.70
C VAL A 101 -11.16 -9.59 6.62
N ARG A 102 -10.43 -9.52 5.50
CA ARG A 102 -10.51 -10.51 4.41
C ARG A 102 -10.20 -11.91 4.91
N LEU A 103 -9.09 -12.07 5.64
CA LEU A 103 -8.72 -13.34 6.24
C LEU A 103 -9.79 -13.85 7.21
N ALA A 104 -10.35 -13.00 8.07
CA ALA A 104 -11.39 -13.39 9.00
C ALA A 104 -12.66 -13.90 8.28
N LEU A 105 -13.09 -13.23 7.22
CA LEU A 105 -14.23 -13.66 6.40
C LEU A 105 -13.95 -15.00 5.71
N TRP A 106 -12.76 -15.14 5.13
CA TRP A 106 -12.33 -16.37 4.42
C TRP A 106 -12.18 -17.56 5.37
N VAL A 107 -11.55 -17.39 6.54
CA VAL A 107 -11.42 -18.45 7.55
C VAL A 107 -12.80 -18.89 8.03
N ARG A 108 -13.74 -17.94 8.22
CA ARG A 108 -15.13 -18.23 8.63
C ARG A 108 -16.02 -18.70 7.47
N ASN A 109 -15.47 -18.85 6.27
CA ASN A 109 -16.17 -19.25 5.05
C ASN A 109 -17.45 -18.43 4.79
N ARG A 110 -17.40 -17.11 5.04
CA ARG A 110 -18.56 -16.22 4.93
C ARG A 110 -18.74 -15.72 3.51
N GLU A 111 -19.99 -15.71 3.06
CA GLU A 111 -20.40 -15.07 1.81
C GLU A 111 -21.25 -13.84 2.14
N LEU A 112 -20.96 -12.72 1.50
CA LEU A 112 -21.62 -11.44 1.77
C LEU A 112 -22.89 -11.20 0.96
N GLY A 113 -23.23 -12.10 0.03
CA GLY A 113 -24.41 -11.99 -0.83
C GLY A 113 -24.46 -10.61 -1.53
N PRO A 114 -25.59 -9.88 -1.50
CA PRO A 114 -25.71 -8.56 -2.13
C PRO A 114 -24.70 -7.51 -1.64
N VAL A 115 -24.21 -7.63 -0.40
CA VAL A 115 -23.26 -6.69 0.20
C VAL A 115 -21.83 -6.91 -0.32
N ALA A 116 -21.59 -7.98 -1.09
CA ALA A 116 -20.26 -8.27 -1.64
C ALA A 116 -19.70 -7.15 -2.52
N ILE A 117 -20.55 -6.29 -3.11
CA ILE A 117 -20.09 -5.13 -3.89
C ILE A 117 -19.31 -4.11 -3.06
N ALA A 118 -19.49 -4.08 -1.73
CA ALA A 118 -18.72 -3.22 -0.84
C ALA A 118 -17.22 -3.56 -0.85
N VAL A 119 -16.86 -4.80 -1.16
CA VAL A 119 -15.47 -5.27 -1.22
C VAL A 119 -14.65 -4.50 -2.25
N PRO A 120 -14.97 -4.54 -3.56
CA PRO A 120 -14.21 -3.77 -4.55
C PRO A 120 -14.33 -2.26 -4.35
N VAL A 121 -15.42 -1.76 -3.76
CA VAL A 121 -15.54 -0.33 -3.41
C VAL A 121 -14.48 0.08 -2.38
N ILE A 122 -14.28 -0.73 -1.33
CA ILE A 122 -13.23 -0.50 -0.33
C ILE A 122 -11.84 -0.58 -0.97
N GLU A 123 -11.63 -1.52 -1.89
CA GLU A 123 -10.34 -1.70 -2.57
C GLU A 123 -10.02 -0.55 -3.53
N ILE A 124 -11.03 -0.02 -4.23
CA ILE A 124 -10.90 1.21 -5.04
C ILE A 124 -10.57 2.41 -4.15
N ALA A 125 -11.23 2.54 -3.00
CA ALA A 125 -10.89 3.60 -2.04
C ALA A 125 -9.44 3.44 -1.53
N GLY A 126 -8.99 2.20 -1.31
CA GLY A 126 -7.59 1.88 -1.00
C GLY A 126 -6.63 2.26 -2.13
N ALA A 127 -7.01 2.04 -3.39
CA ALA A 127 -6.23 2.44 -4.56
C ALA A 127 -6.09 3.97 -4.69
N VAL A 128 -7.14 4.73 -4.37
CA VAL A 128 -7.10 6.20 -4.30
C VAL A 128 -6.17 6.66 -3.17
N LEU A 129 -6.28 6.02 -1.99
CA LEU A 129 -5.44 6.33 -0.83
C LEU A 129 -3.95 6.11 -1.15
N VAL A 130 -3.56 4.92 -1.65
CA VAL A 130 -2.15 4.64 -1.95
C VAL A 130 -1.60 5.53 -3.07
N THR A 131 -2.44 5.90 -4.04
CA THR A 131 -2.04 6.83 -5.11
C THR A 131 -1.77 8.22 -4.58
N THR A 132 -2.60 8.69 -3.63
CA THR A 132 -2.38 9.96 -2.94
C THR A 132 -1.08 9.92 -2.13
N THR A 133 -0.82 8.83 -1.40
CA THR A 133 0.44 8.61 -0.68
C THR A 133 1.65 8.63 -1.62
N ALA A 134 1.54 7.96 -2.76
CA ALA A 134 2.58 7.88 -3.78
C ALA A 134 2.84 9.23 -4.47
N TYR A 135 1.80 10.07 -4.65
CA TYR A 135 1.94 11.42 -5.18
C TYR A 135 2.88 12.26 -4.32
N TYR A 136 2.65 12.32 -3.00
CA TYR A 136 3.54 13.06 -2.09
C TYR A 136 4.93 12.44 -2.01
N GLY A 137 5.04 11.10 -2.08
CA GLY A 137 6.35 10.42 -2.17
C GLY A 137 7.11 10.79 -3.45
N GLY A 138 6.40 10.98 -4.56
CA GLY A 138 6.95 11.50 -5.81
C GLY A 138 7.50 12.91 -5.65
N LEU A 139 6.77 13.82 -4.99
CA LEU A 139 7.24 15.19 -4.73
C LEU A 139 8.55 15.20 -3.91
N LEU A 140 8.71 14.30 -2.94
CA LEU A 140 9.95 14.19 -2.17
C LEU A 140 11.16 13.86 -3.05
N VAL A 141 10.98 12.96 -4.03
CA VAL A 141 12.07 12.51 -4.91
C VAL A 141 12.32 13.50 -6.03
N TYR A 142 11.27 13.97 -6.72
CA TYR A 142 11.40 14.77 -7.94
C TYR A 142 11.58 16.27 -7.66
N ASP A 143 10.95 16.81 -6.62
CA ASP A 143 10.98 18.25 -6.34
C ASP A 143 12.01 18.59 -5.25
N LEU A 144 12.13 17.75 -4.22
CA LEU A 144 13.03 17.98 -3.09
C LEU A 144 14.35 17.21 -3.18
N GLY A 145 14.50 16.29 -4.13
CA GLY A 145 15.74 15.54 -4.36
C GLY A 145 16.13 14.60 -3.22
N VAL A 146 15.20 14.23 -2.34
CA VAL A 146 15.47 13.38 -1.17
C VAL A 146 16.06 12.05 -1.63
N ASN A 147 17.24 11.70 -1.11
CA ASN A 147 18.01 10.50 -1.46
C ASN A 147 18.47 10.38 -2.93
N VAL A 148 18.34 11.43 -3.74
CA VAL A 148 18.87 11.48 -5.13
C VAL A 148 19.88 12.62 -5.36
N SER A 149 19.98 13.60 -4.47
CA SER A 149 20.92 14.72 -4.61
C SER A 149 22.32 14.42 -4.07
N ARG A 150 23.14 13.75 -4.89
CA ARG A 150 24.58 14.07 -5.02
C ARG A 150 24.80 14.83 -6.34
N ALA A 151 24.27 16.05 -6.49
CA ALA A 151 24.54 16.84 -7.72
C ALA A 151 24.33 18.36 -7.65
N ALA A 152 24.01 18.98 -6.51
CA ALA A 152 23.73 20.44 -6.46
C ALA A 152 24.55 21.21 -5.41
N MET A 153 25.74 20.72 -5.06
CA MET A 153 26.77 21.52 -4.38
C MET A 153 27.95 21.70 -5.33
N GLY A 154 27.70 22.44 -6.41
CA GLY A 154 28.65 22.74 -7.47
C GLY A 154 28.14 23.92 -8.29
N GLY A 155 28.15 25.10 -7.66
CA GLY A 155 27.77 26.38 -8.24
C GLY A 155 28.10 27.48 -7.26
#